data_AF-A0A2D8HW46-F1
#
_entry.id   AF-A0A2D8HW46-F1
#
_cell.length_a   1.000
_cell.length_b   1.000
_cell.length_c   1.000
_cell.angle_alpha   90.00
_cell.angle_beta   90.00
_cell.angle_gamma   90.00
#
_symmetry.space_group_name_H-M   'P 1'
#
loop_
_entity.id
_entity.type
_entity.pdbx_description
1 polymer ?
#
loop_
_entity_poly.entity_id
_entity_poly.type
_entity_poly.pdbx_seq_one_letter_code
_entity_poly.pdbx_strand_id
1 'polypeptide(L)'
;GGIQSLTISGSGVFTDATSETTLRGLFGASALASMSFIIPDLGTYAGNFQITSLEYAGEFNGEATYSLTAESGGTISFTAA
;
A
#
# COMPACT_ATOMS: atom_id res chain seq x y z
N GLY A 1 13.85 -16.10 16.66
CA GLY A 1 13.69 -14.69 16.27
C GLY A 1 12.35 -14.57 15.59
N GLY A 2 11.45 -13.75 16.12
CA GLY A 2 10.08 -13.62 15.59
C GLY A 2 10.08 -12.88 14.26
N ILE A 3 9.33 -13.40 13.29
CA ILE A 3 9.06 -12.71 12.04
C ILE A 3 8.13 -11.55 12.41
N GLN A 4 8.56 -10.31 12.20
CA GLN A 4 7.70 -9.15 12.41
C GLN A 4 6.82 -8.98 11.17
N SER A 5 5.51 -9.20 11.31
CA SER A 5 4.51 -8.94 10.29
C SER A 5 3.93 -7.54 10.49
N LEU A 6 3.95 -6.70 9.45
CA LEU A 6 3.27 -5.42 9.40
C LEU A 6 2.25 -5.43 8.27
N THR A 7 1.03 -5.09 8.61
CA THR A 7 -0.07 -4.91 7.66
C THR A 7 -0.39 -3.43 7.61
N ILE A 8 -0.42 -2.87 6.40
CA ILE A 8 -0.75 -1.47 6.16
C ILE A 8 -1.99 -1.45 5.27
N SER A 9 -3.05 -0.83 5.78
CA SER A 9 -4.26 -0.56 5.03
C SER A 9 -4.30 0.93 4.70
N GLY A 10 -4.54 1.25 3.43
CA GLY A 10 -4.64 2.62 2.94
C GLY A 10 -5.89 2.77 2.08
N SER A 11 -6.62 3.85 2.28
CA SER A 11 -7.70 4.26 1.40
C SER A 11 -7.39 5.63 0.80
N GLY A 12 -7.89 5.86 -0.40
CA GLY A 12 -7.64 7.12 -1.10
C GLY A 12 -8.56 7.31 -2.29
N VAL A 13 -8.37 8.44 -2.96
CA VAL A 13 -8.97 8.71 -4.27
C VAL A 13 -7.87 8.66 -5.32
N PHE A 14 -8.16 8.05 -6.47
CA PHE A 14 -7.19 8.07 -7.56
C PHE A 14 -7.13 9.49 -8.12
N THR A 15 -6.01 10.15 -7.86
CA THR A 15 -5.72 11.48 -8.41
C THR A 15 -5.10 11.40 -9.80
N ASP A 16 -4.55 10.25 -10.19
CA ASP A 16 -3.93 10.01 -11.49
C ASP A 16 -3.95 8.51 -11.89
N ALA A 17 -4.06 8.25 -13.20
CA ALA A 17 -4.14 6.91 -13.77
C ALA A 17 -2.83 6.10 -13.68
N THR A 18 -1.68 6.76 -13.51
CA THR A 18 -0.37 6.10 -13.40
C THR A 18 -0.25 5.33 -12.09
N SER A 19 -0.62 5.97 -10.96
CA SER A 19 -0.62 5.33 -9.64
C SER A 19 -1.56 4.13 -9.58
N GLU A 20 -2.73 4.24 -10.21
CA GLU A 20 -3.66 3.12 -10.36
C GLU A 20 -3.02 1.96 -11.14
N THR A 21 -2.40 2.25 -12.28
CA THR A 21 -1.77 1.24 -13.13
C THR A 21 -0.64 0.53 -12.39
N THR A 22 0.18 1.27 -11.63
CA THR A 22 1.23 0.68 -10.79
C THR A 22 0.65 -0.23 -9.72
N LEU A 23 -0.34 0.22 -8.96
CA LEU A 23 -0.95 -0.58 -7.88
C LEU A 23 -1.63 -1.85 -8.43
N ARG A 24 -2.36 -1.74 -9.54
CA ARG A 24 -2.94 -2.89 -10.25
C ARG A 24 -1.88 -3.86 -10.76
N GLY A 25 -0.78 -3.34 -11.30
CA GLY A 25 0.34 -4.16 -11.75
C GLY A 25 0.98 -4.94 -10.61
N LEU A 26 1.23 -4.28 -9.47
CA LEU A 26 1.80 -4.91 -8.28
C LEU A 26 0.88 -5.97 -7.68
N PHE A 27 -0.43 -5.66 -7.58
CA PHE A 27 -1.43 -6.62 -7.12
C PHE A 27 -1.53 -7.85 -8.05
N GLY A 28 -1.63 -7.63 -9.36
CA GLY A 28 -1.74 -8.71 -10.34
C GLY A 28 -0.49 -9.58 -10.44
N ALA A 29 0.69 -9.01 -10.19
CA ALA A 29 1.95 -9.75 -10.14
C ALA A 29 2.14 -10.54 -8.83
N SER A 30 1.32 -10.27 -7.80
CA SER A 30 1.47 -10.84 -6.45
C SER A 30 2.92 -10.74 -5.94
N ALA A 31 3.60 -9.66 -6.32
CA ALA A 31 5.03 -9.49 -6.14
C ALA A 31 5.32 -8.64 -4.90
N LEU A 32 6.41 -8.98 -4.21
CA LEU A 32 6.95 -8.17 -3.12
C LEU A 32 7.68 -6.96 -3.68
N ALA A 33 7.04 -5.79 -3.62
CA ALA A 33 7.60 -4.54 -4.07
C ALA A 33 8.23 -3.78 -2.91
N SER A 34 9.34 -3.09 -3.16
CA SER A 34 9.93 -2.17 -2.21
C SER A 34 9.03 -0.93 -2.09
N MET A 35 8.33 -0.80 -0.97
CA MET A 35 7.41 0.31 -0.69
C MET A 35 7.88 1.06 0.55
N SER A 36 7.63 2.37 0.57
CA SER A 36 7.90 3.24 1.72
C SER A 36 6.61 3.95 2.11
N PHE A 37 6.15 3.73 3.33
CA PHE A 37 4.96 4.33 3.88
C PHE A 37 5.37 5.41 4.88
N ILE A 38 5.03 6.65 4.57
CA ILE A 38 5.35 7.80 5.40
C ILE A 38 4.10 8.15 6.19
N ILE A 39 4.19 8.07 7.51
CA ILE A 39 3.14 8.48 8.43
C ILE A 39 3.55 9.83 9.03
N PRO A 40 2.80 10.91 8.76
CA PRO A 40 3.09 12.20 9.36
C PRO A 40 3.10 12.09 10.89
N ASP A 41 4.03 12.80 11.53
CA ASP A 41 4.29 12.80 12.98
C ASP A 41 4.80 11.47 13.60
N LEU A 42 4.86 10.38 12.84
CA LEU A 42 5.29 9.08 13.37
C LEU A 42 6.61 8.60 12.76
N GLY A 43 6.75 8.64 11.43
CA GLY A 43 7.96 8.19 10.74
C GLY A 43 7.69 7.47 9.42
N THR A 44 8.73 6.83 8.88
CA THR A 44 8.69 6.11 7.60
C THR A 44 8.96 4.63 7.79
N TYR A 45 8.06 3.79 7.28
CA TYR A 45 8.24 2.34 7.16
C TYR A 45 8.69 2.00 5.74
N ALA A 46 9.91 1.50 5.58
CA ALA A 46 10.46 1.05 4.30
C ALA A 46 10.71 -0.45 4.33
N GLY A 47 10.25 -1.16 3.30
CA GLY A 47 10.43 -2.61 3.22
C GLY A 47 9.79 -3.22 1.99
N ASN A 48 9.83 -4.54 1.89
CA ASN A 48 9.14 -5.29 0.85
C ASN A 48 7.71 -5.60 1.28
N PHE A 49 6.75 -5.08 0.52
CA PHE A 49 5.32 -5.26 0.76
C PHE A 49 4.66 -5.87 -0.47
N GLN A 50 3.67 -6.70 -0.21
CA GLN A 50 2.80 -7.30 -1.22
C GLN A 50 1.39 -6.77 -1.01
N ILE A 51 0.74 -6.33 -2.09
CA ILE A 51 -0.66 -5.92 -2.04
C ILE A 51 -1.50 -7.20 -2.02
N THR A 52 -2.21 -7.43 -0.91
CA THR A 52 -3.04 -8.63 -0.71
C THR A 52 -4.51 -8.38 -1.02
N SER A 53 -4.95 -7.13 -0.93
CA SER A 53 -6.32 -6.70 -1.23
C SER A 53 -6.30 -5.36 -1.95
N LEU A 54 -7.17 -5.21 -2.95
CA LEU A 54 -7.35 -3.98 -3.72
C LEU A 54 -8.81 -3.86 -4.15
N GLU A 55 -9.55 -2.99 -3.49
CA GLU A 55 -10.96 -2.74 -3.70
C GLU A 55 -11.18 -1.36 -4.33
N TYR A 56 -12.13 -1.31 -5.26
CA TYR A 56 -12.55 -0.09 -5.94
C TYR A 56 -13.99 0.20 -5.55
N ALA A 57 -14.24 1.43 -5.11
CA ALA A 57 -15.57 1.92 -4.82
C ALA A 57 -15.76 3.27 -5.50
N GLY A 58 -16.85 3.43 -6.25
CA GLY A 58 -17.17 4.69 -6.91
C GLY A 58 -18.67 4.92 -6.87
N GLU A 59 -19.07 6.15 -6.58
CA GLU A 59 -20.45 6.59 -6.77
C GLU A 59 -20.65 7.10 -8.20
N PHE A 60 -21.88 6.96 -8.72
CA PHE A 60 -22.24 7.47 -10.05
C PHE A 60 -22.04 9.00 -10.19
N ASN A 61 -22.03 9.74 -9.07
CA ASN A 61 -21.76 11.19 -9.01
C ASN A 61 -20.58 11.56 -8.10
N GLY A 62 -19.78 10.59 -7.65
CA GLY A 62 -18.67 10.80 -6.72
C GLY A 62 -17.32 10.44 -7.32
N GLU A 63 -16.24 10.84 -6.66
CA GLU A 63 -14.89 10.46 -7.05
C GLU A 63 -14.66 8.96 -6.81
N ALA A 64 -13.94 8.31 -7.72
CA ALA A 64 -13.55 6.92 -7.56
C ALA A 64 -12.56 6.79 -6.39
N THR A 65 -12.96 6.06 -5.37
CA THR A 65 -12.15 5.71 -4.21
C THR A 65 -11.57 4.32 -4.36
N TYR A 66 -10.44 4.10 -3.69
CA TYR A 66 -9.81 2.80 -3.58
C TYR A 66 -9.46 2.50 -2.14
N SER A 67 -9.46 1.22 -1.82
CA SER A 67 -8.93 0.66 -0.59
C SER A 67 -7.91 -0.40 -0.96
N LEU A 68 -6.72 -0.32 -0.39
CA LEU A 68 -5.69 -1.33 -0.57
C LEU A 68 -5.20 -1.83 0.78
N THR A 69 -4.84 -3.10 0.83
CA THR A 69 -4.14 -3.71 1.95
C THR A 69 -2.84 -4.29 1.47
N ALA A 70 -1.75 -3.91 2.13
CA ALA A 70 -0.41 -4.36 1.87
C ALA A 70 0.17 -5.07 3.09
N GLU A 71 0.79 -6.22 2.88
CA GLU A 71 1.43 -7.00 3.93
C GLU A 71 2.94 -7.10 3.69
N SER A 72 3.71 -7.00 4.75
CA SER A 72 5.16 -7.15 4.68
C SER A 72 5.55 -8.59 4.41
N GLY A 73 6.36 -8.82 3.37
CA GLY A 73 6.93 -10.14 3.08
C GLY A 73 8.40 -10.28 3.46
N GLY A 74 8.90 -9.44 4.36
CA GLY A 74 10.31 -9.47 4.75
C GLY A 74 10.65 -8.47 5.83
N THR A 75 11.93 -8.13 5.92
CA THR A 75 12.44 -7.17 6.89
C THR A 75 11.92 -5.77 6.59
N ILE A 76 11.38 -5.11 7.62
CA ILE A 76 10.92 -3.72 7.54
C ILE A 76 11.86 -2.86 8.37
N SER A 77 12.25 -1.74 7.77
CA SER A 77 13.01 -0.69 8.43
C SER A 77 12.06 0.44 8.81
N PHE A 78 12.03 0.81 10.09
CA PHE A 78 11.29 1.96 10.57
C PHE A 78 12.26 3.10 10.90
N THR A 79 12.00 4.29 10.36
CA THR A 79 12.73 5.53 10.68
C THR A 79 11.77 6.51 11.31
N ALA A 80 11.95 6.83 12.59
CA ALA A 80 11.14 7.84 13.28
C ALA A 80 11.38 9.24 12.67
N ALA A 81 10.34 10.07 12.67
CA ALA A 81 10.38 11.45 12.17
C ALA A 81 11.23 12.38 13.05
#